data_AF-D2VM39-F1
#
_entry.id   AF-D2VM39-F1
#
_cell.length_a   1.000
_cell.length_b   1.000
_cell.length_c   1.000
_cell.angle_alpha   90.00
_cell.angle_beta   90.00
_cell.angle_gamma   90.00
#
_symmetry.space_group_name_H-M   'P 1'
#
loop_
_entity.id
_entity.type
_entity.pdbx_description
1 polymer ?
#
loop_
_entity_poly.entity_id
_entity_poly.type
_entity_poly.pdbx_seq_one_letter_code
_entity_poly.pdbx_strand_id
1 'polypeptide(L)'
;MSERLFALLDSSSVIVNGEGYTNVTLDQMKPIWASGLVLSNTIIFLILFSVYIFVLIGFIIRVTRKLKLKRNQTILFIMTGIYVTVQIFSLLVRVVNETLQLVIREKIEAGQLIEWKLFIAMQVFLGLNSFTMTSNFLTLFSIIVFVQNMFWSTATLMRAITKETSKIIRTSMTIIATLFVMLAILIILLIGIMSGIKRFDFIPKEYATAIQVVSFVVGGCVIVFVGCMLIASGIIVVRTIQKTSKNVTKAVSEHHKSESKMSATESQNSSSRTSFDKVSFEKRVQSPFKITFGLLIGLLLCMALQLVAIAIAAGASELANYSVIWQFLNCTGVLIFGILILFLFYPLFRDMEIAMKEIEKRKETLSQKKLHKVSHLQVPLQNGSSSSTTLKDHSMSGSENNFLSLPSSSSCGDMSPTTPSAISFSTEVLVIPSENNISANNI
;
A
#
# COMPACT_ATOMS: atom_id res chain seq x y z
N MET A 1 -10.02 28.88 -42.22
CA MET A 1 -10.27 28.07 -40.99
C MET A 1 -10.62 28.94 -39.79
N SER A 2 -10.12 30.18 -39.68
CA SER A 2 -10.46 31.10 -38.58
C SER A 2 -11.91 31.65 -38.64
N GLU A 3 -12.46 31.94 -39.82
CA GLU A 3 -13.84 32.48 -39.93
C GLU A 3 -14.93 31.48 -39.52
N ARG A 4 -14.76 30.19 -39.84
CA ARG A 4 -15.69 29.14 -39.38
C ARG A 4 -15.58 28.89 -37.87
N LEU A 5 -14.40 29.09 -37.29
CA LEU A 5 -14.20 29.02 -35.85
C LEU A 5 -14.88 30.22 -35.16
N PHE A 6 -14.80 31.41 -35.77
CA PHE A 6 -15.49 32.62 -35.32
C PHE A 6 -17.02 32.50 -35.46
N ALA A 7 -17.54 31.93 -36.54
CA ALA A 7 -18.97 31.71 -36.73
C ALA A 7 -19.54 30.66 -35.75
N LEU A 8 -18.75 29.66 -35.35
CA LEU A 8 -19.13 28.73 -34.29
C LEU A 8 -19.10 29.38 -32.89
N LEU A 9 -18.17 30.30 -32.64
CA LEU A 9 -18.14 31.13 -31.42
C LEU A 9 -19.37 32.05 -31.32
N ASP A 10 -19.86 32.59 -32.44
CA ASP A 10 -21.01 33.52 -32.49
C ASP A 10 -22.36 32.85 -32.20
N SER A 11 -22.43 31.51 -32.31
CA SER A 11 -23.63 30.72 -31.95
C SER A 11 -23.68 30.30 -30.47
N SER A 12 -22.63 30.59 -29.70
CA SER A 12 -22.57 30.28 -28.27
C SER A 12 -23.24 31.38 -27.45
N SER A 13 -23.88 31.05 -26.32
CA SER A 13 -24.52 32.04 -25.43
C SER A 13 -23.53 33.05 -24.81
N VAL A 14 -22.24 32.87 -25.07
CA VAL A 14 -21.10 33.67 -24.62
C VAL A 14 -20.72 34.63 -25.73
N ILE A 15 -21.51 35.70 -25.90
CA ILE A 15 -21.19 36.76 -26.87
C ILE A 15 -19.93 37.48 -26.39
N VAL A 16 -18.82 37.28 -27.09
CA VAL A 16 -17.62 38.10 -26.93
C VAL A 16 -17.90 39.40 -27.66
N ASN A 17 -18.24 40.46 -26.93
CA ASN A 17 -18.32 41.78 -27.54
C ASN A 17 -16.92 42.15 -28.07
N GLY A 18 -16.85 42.86 -29.20
CA GLY A 18 -15.59 43.29 -29.82
C GLY A 18 -14.65 44.09 -28.90
N GLU A 19 -15.14 44.50 -27.73
CA GLU A 19 -14.43 45.18 -26.64
C GLU A 19 -13.73 44.22 -25.65
N GLY A 20 -13.83 42.90 -25.83
CA GLY A 20 -13.15 41.90 -25.00
C GLY A 20 -13.89 41.53 -23.70
N TYR A 21 -15.19 41.77 -23.65
CA TYR A 21 -16.06 41.40 -22.52
C TYR A 21 -16.96 40.21 -22.88
N THR A 22 -17.36 39.46 -21.86
CA THR A 22 -18.27 38.33 -21.98
C THR A 22 -19.54 38.54 -21.18
N ASN A 23 -20.69 38.23 -21.78
CA ASN A 23 -21.97 38.25 -21.09
C ASN A 23 -22.19 36.91 -20.37
N VAL A 24 -22.18 36.92 -19.04
CA VAL A 24 -22.41 35.73 -18.21
C VAL A 24 -23.62 36.00 -17.32
N THR A 25 -24.59 35.09 -17.35
CA THR A 25 -25.80 35.22 -16.54
C THR A 25 -25.54 34.75 -15.10
N LEU A 26 -26.24 35.38 -14.14
CA LEU A 26 -26.10 35.08 -12.72
C LEU A 26 -26.46 33.61 -12.39
N ASP A 27 -27.40 33.03 -13.14
CA ASP A 27 -27.87 31.64 -12.97
C ASP A 27 -26.77 30.60 -13.26
N GLN A 28 -25.74 30.97 -14.02
CA GLN A 28 -24.61 30.08 -14.29
C GLN A 28 -23.61 30.02 -13.13
N MET A 29 -23.73 30.91 -12.13
CA MET A 29 -22.81 31.05 -11.01
C MET A 29 -23.42 30.54 -9.69
N LYS A 30 -22.59 29.89 -8.86
CA LYS A 30 -22.99 29.45 -7.52
C LYS A 30 -23.25 30.65 -6.61
N PRO A 31 -24.21 30.58 -5.67
CA PRO A 31 -24.45 31.65 -4.69
C PRO A 31 -23.20 31.95 -3.86
N ILE A 32 -23.00 33.24 -3.53
CA ILE A 32 -21.84 33.74 -2.75
C ILE A 32 -21.66 32.93 -1.47
N TRP A 33 -22.75 32.69 -0.73
CA TRP A 33 -22.70 31.93 0.51
C TRP A 33 -22.19 30.49 0.31
N ALA A 34 -22.54 29.84 -0.82
CA ALA A 34 -22.10 28.46 -1.09
C ALA A 34 -20.60 28.41 -1.39
N SER A 35 -20.10 29.30 -2.27
CA SER A 35 -18.67 29.40 -2.55
C SER A 35 -17.87 29.82 -1.31
N GLY A 36 -18.42 30.71 -0.47
CA GLY A 36 -17.82 31.08 0.82
C GLY A 36 -17.68 29.89 1.79
N LEU A 37 -18.72 29.06 1.93
CA LEU A 37 -18.66 27.85 2.76
C LEU A 37 -17.68 26.81 2.22
N VAL A 38 -17.68 26.59 0.89
CA VAL A 38 -16.72 25.68 0.24
C VAL A 38 -15.28 26.17 0.45
N LEU A 39 -15.05 27.48 0.32
CA LEU A 39 -13.74 28.10 0.54
C LEU A 39 -13.29 27.94 1.99
N SER A 40 -14.14 28.25 2.96
CA SER A 40 -13.87 28.07 4.40
C SER A 40 -13.50 26.61 4.72
N ASN A 41 -14.31 25.67 4.23
CA ASN A 41 -14.04 24.24 4.39
C ASN A 41 -12.68 23.83 3.78
N THR A 42 -12.37 24.35 2.59
CA THR A 42 -11.10 24.08 1.90
C THR A 42 -9.90 24.61 2.70
N ILE A 43 -10.01 25.81 3.29
CA ILE A 43 -8.95 26.40 4.14
C ILE A 43 -8.75 25.55 5.42
N ILE A 44 -9.83 25.13 6.07
CA ILE A 44 -9.76 24.26 7.25
C ILE A 44 -9.01 22.97 6.91
N PHE A 45 -9.38 22.30 5.81
CA PHE A 45 -8.69 21.09 5.39
C PHE A 45 -7.24 21.35 4.99
N LEU A 46 -6.91 22.48 4.37
CA LEU A 46 -5.53 22.85 4.06
C LEU A 46 -4.66 22.95 5.32
N ILE A 47 -5.19 23.54 6.40
CA ILE A 47 -4.54 23.58 7.71
C ILE A 47 -4.36 22.15 8.25
N LEU A 48 -5.41 21.31 8.20
CA LEU A 48 -5.33 19.92 8.67
C LEU A 48 -4.30 19.09 7.89
N PHE A 49 -4.23 19.22 6.56
CA PHE A 49 -3.20 18.55 5.75
C PHE A 49 -1.80 19.09 6.00
N SER A 50 -1.67 20.39 6.33
CA SER A 50 -0.40 20.97 6.76
C SER A 50 0.05 20.39 8.10
N VAL A 51 -0.84 20.27 9.08
CA VAL A 51 -0.51 19.58 10.34
C VAL A 51 -0.14 18.12 10.07
N TYR A 52 -0.90 17.43 9.21
CA TYR A 52 -0.61 16.06 8.83
C TYR A 52 0.78 15.90 8.18
N ILE A 53 1.20 16.81 7.28
CA ILE A 53 2.53 16.71 6.64
C ILE A 53 3.65 16.88 7.67
N PHE A 54 3.50 17.78 8.65
CA PHE A 54 4.46 17.92 9.74
C PHE A 54 4.54 16.64 10.60
N VAL A 55 3.39 16.04 10.93
CA VAL A 55 3.34 14.76 11.64
C VAL A 55 3.99 13.65 10.84
N LEU A 56 3.72 13.56 9.53
CA LEU A 56 4.32 12.58 8.61
C LEU A 56 5.84 12.73 8.54
N ILE A 57 6.36 13.96 8.38
CA ILE A 57 7.79 14.24 8.35
C ILE A 57 8.44 13.85 9.69
N GLY A 58 7.86 14.28 10.81
CA GLY A 58 8.34 13.92 12.15
C GLY A 58 8.35 12.41 12.38
N PHE A 59 7.32 11.70 11.90
CA PHE A 59 7.23 10.25 11.93
C PHE A 59 8.33 9.60 11.09
N ILE A 60 8.53 10.03 9.84
CA ILE A 60 9.57 9.52 8.94
C ILE A 60 10.95 9.72 9.57
N ILE A 61 11.26 10.90 10.10
CA ILE A 61 12.56 11.18 10.76
C ILE A 61 12.75 10.23 11.94
N ARG A 62 11.74 10.09 12.81
CA ARG A 62 11.81 9.23 14.00
C ARG A 62 12.01 7.75 13.63
N VAL A 63 11.29 7.27 12.61
CA VAL A 63 11.37 5.88 12.14
C VAL A 63 12.72 5.64 11.48
N THR A 64 13.16 6.51 10.57
CA THR A 64 14.42 6.38 9.82
C THR A 64 15.63 6.39 10.75
N ARG A 65 15.61 7.18 11.83
CA ARG A 65 16.67 7.20 12.84
C ARG A 65 16.77 5.91 13.65
N LYS A 66 15.65 5.20 13.86
CA LYS A 66 15.62 4.01 14.74
C LYS A 66 15.63 2.68 13.99
N LEU A 67 15.19 2.66 12.74
CA LEU A 67 14.99 1.44 11.96
C LEU A 67 15.65 1.58 10.58
N LYS A 68 16.46 0.57 10.20
CA LYS A 68 16.93 0.44 8.82
C LYS A 68 15.74 0.09 7.93
N LEU A 69 15.20 1.10 7.25
CA LEU A 69 14.01 0.94 6.42
C LEU A 69 14.29 0.00 5.23
N LYS A 70 13.44 -1.02 5.07
CA LYS A 70 13.47 -1.88 3.87
C LYS A 70 12.91 -1.11 2.68
N ARG A 71 13.35 -1.46 1.46
CA ARG A 71 12.93 -0.82 0.20
C ARG A 71 11.42 -0.57 0.10
N ASN A 72 10.59 -1.56 0.46
CA ASN A 72 9.14 -1.44 0.36
C ASN A 72 8.54 -0.42 1.36
N GLN A 73 9.16 -0.25 2.53
CA GLN A 73 8.76 0.77 3.51
C GLN A 73 9.00 2.16 2.97
N THR A 74 10.18 2.37 2.38
CA THR A 74 10.56 3.63 1.74
C THR A 74 9.60 3.97 0.61
N ILE A 75 9.23 2.99 -0.23
CA ILE A 75 8.27 3.20 -1.32
C ILE A 75 6.90 3.61 -0.77
N LEU A 76 6.39 2.96 0.29
CA LEU A 76 5.11 3.35 0.89
C LEU A 76 5.14 4.80 1.40
N PHE A 77 6.22 5.20 2.06
CA PHE A 77 6.38 6.59 2.53
C PHE A 77 6.44 7.58 1.39
N ILE A 78 7.20 7.29 0.33
CA ILE A 78 7.29 8.15 -0.85
C ILE A 78 5.91 8.29 -1.49
N MET A 79 5.18 7.19 -1.69
CA MET A 79 3.82 7.21 -2.24
C MET A 79 2.86 8.02 -1.37
N THR A 80 2.96 7.89 -0.04
CA THR A 80 2.15 8.66 0.91
C THR A 80 2.50 10.14 0.86
N GLY A 81 3.78 10.49 0.76
CA GLY A 81 4.23 11.87 0.59
C GLY A 81 3.72 12.49 -0.71
N ILE A 82 3.83 11.76 -1.83
CA ILE A 82 3.29 12.18 -3.13
C ILE A 82 1.78 12.43 -3.02
N TYR A 83 1.04 11.49 -2.43
CA TYR A 83 -0.40 11.61 -2.21
C TYR A 83 -0.77 12.88 -1.44
N VAL A 84 -0.08 13.19 -0.34
CA VAL A 84 -0.33 14.39 0.45
C VAL A 84 -0.02 15.66 -0.34
N THR A 85 1.07 15.65 -1.10
CA THR A 85 1.43 16.79 -1.97
C THR A 85 0.38 17.03 -3.05
N VAL A 86 -0.11 15.96 -3.72
CA VAL A 86 -1.19 16.07 -4.72
C VAL A 86 -2.47 16.60 -4.07
N GLN A 87 -2.79 16.17 -2.85
CA GLN A 87 -3.94 16.67 -2.10
C GLN A 87 -3.81 18.16 -1.75
N ILE A 88 -2.67 18.60 -1.21
CA ILE A 88 -2.43 20.01 -0.87
C ILE A 88 -2.52 20.86 -2.14
N PHE A 89 -1.90 20.40 -3.24
CA PHE A 89 -2.00 21.07 -4.53
C PHE A 89 -3.45 21.17 -5.02
N SER A 90 -4.23 20.10 -4.91
CA SER A 90 -5.65 20.12 -5.27
C SER A 90 -6.44 21.14 -4.44
N LEU A 91 -6.18 21.24 -3.14
CA LEU A 91 -6.81 22.25 -2.27
C LEU A 91 -6.39 23.68 -2.64
N LEU A 92 -5.12 23.92 -2.98
CA LEU A 92 -4.64 25.23 -3.44
C LEU A 92 -5.32 25.65 -4.75
N VAL A 93 -5.36 24.74 -5.75
CA VAL A 93 -6.08 24.97 -7.01
C VAL A 93 -7.56 25.29 -6.74
N ARG A 94 -8.17 24.61 -5.77
CA ARG A 94 -9.56 24.85 -5.37
C ARG A 94 -9.77 26.21 -4.73
N VAL A 95 -8.88 26.66 -3.84
CA VAL A 95 -8.91 28.00 -3.26
C VAL A 95 -8.91 29.06 -4.36
N VAL A 96 -8.03 28.92 -5.36
CA VAL A 96 -7.97 29.85 -6.49
C VAL A 96 -9.24 29.79 -7.32
N ASN A 97 -9.75 28.59 -7.64
CA ASN A 97 -10.98 28.42 -8.39
C ASN A 97 -12.20 29.05 -7.71
N GLU A 98 -12.41 28.80 -6.41
CA GLU A 98 -13.55 29.35 -5.68
C GLU A 98 -13.41 30.87 -5.46
N THR A 99 -12.19 31.38 -5.26
CA THR A 99 -11.94 32.83 -5.21
C THR A 99 -12.29 33.51 -6.53
N LEU A 100 -11.89 32.92 -7.67
CA LEU A 100 -12.24 33.45 -8.99
C LEU A 100 -13.76 33.44 -9.24
N GLN A 101 -14.46 32.38 -8.81
CA GLN A 101 -15.91 32.30 -8.91
C GLN A 101 -16.61 33.39 -8.08
N LEU A 102 -16.11 33.66 -6.86
CA LEU A 102 -16.62 34.74 -6.01
C LEU A 102 -16.41 36.12 -6.65
N VAL A 103 -15.19 36.42 -7.11
CA VAL A 103 -14.87 37.72 -7.73
C VAL A 103 -15.70 37.97 -8.98
N ILE A 104 -15.86 36.96 -9.84
CA ILE A 104 -16.69 37.10 -11.04
C ILE A 104 -18.16 37.32 -10.65
N ARG A 105 -18.68 36.59 -9.67
CA ARG A 105 -20.06 36.76 -9.21
C ARG A 105 -20.31 38.15 -8.63
N GLU A 106 -19.41 38.65 -7.80
CA GLU A 106 -19.49 40.00 -7.23
C GLU A 106 -19.53 41.06 -8.33
N LYS A 107 -18.71 40.91 -9.38
CA LYS A 107 -18.73 41.82 -10.54
C LYS A 107 -20.06 41.76 -11.31
N ILE A 108 -20.62 40.57 -11.50
CA ILE A 108 -21.95 40.41 -12.14
C ILE A 108 -23.03 41.09 -11.31
N GLU A 109 -23.05 40.87 -10.00
CA GLU A 109 -24.04 41.47 -9.09
C GLU A 109 -23.90 43.00 -9.01
N ALA A 110 -22.69 43.52 -9.18
CA ALA A 110 -22.43 44.96 -9.30
C ALA A 110 -22.78 45.55 -10.69
N GLY A 111 -23.26 44.73 -11.64
CA GLY A 111 -23.58 45.15 -13.00
C GLY A 111 -22.34 45.47 -13.86
N GLN A 112 -21.16 44.99 -13.47
CA GLN A 112 -19.93 45.19 -14.23
C GLN A 112 -19.76 44.12 -15.31
N LEU A 113 -19.21 44.51 -16.45
CA LEU A 113 -18.81 43.59 -17.52
C LEU A 113 -17.62 42.74 -17.08
N ILE A 114 -17.61 41.46 -17.46
CA ILE A 114 -16.52 40.54 -17.13
C ILE A 114 -15.49 40.53 -18.26
N GLU A 115 -14.24 40.79 -17.94
CA GLU A 115 -13.13 40.65 -18.87
C GLU A 115 -12.97 39.20 -19.34
N TRP A 116 -12.79 39.01 -20.65
CA TRP A 116 -12.58 37.69 -21.25
C TRP A 116 -11.42 36.90 -20.62
N LYS A 117 -10.33 37.59 -20.25
CA LYS A 117 -9.16 36.97 -19.60
C LYS A 117 -9.51 36.35 -18.25
N LEU A 118 -10.33 37.05 -17.45
CA LEU A 118 -10.78 36.58 -16.14
C LEU A 118 -11.71 35.37 -16.28
N PHE A 119 -12.60 35.40 -17.28
CA PHE A 119 -13.46 34.27 -17.60
C PHE A 119 -12.67 33.03 -18.00
N ILE A 120 -11.71 33.16 -18.93
CA ILE A 120 -10.83 32.05 -19.32
C ILE A 120 -10.07 31.49 -18.12
N ALA A 121 -9.51 32.36 -17.27
CA ALA A 121 -8.79 31.92 -16.09
C ALA A 121 -9.68 31.06 -15.18
N MET A 122 -10.91 31.50 -14.91
CA MET A 122 -11.88 30.71 -14.14
C MET A 122 -12.13 29.33 -14.77
N GLN A 123 -12.30 29.23 -16.09
CA GLN A 123 -12.53 27.95 -16.76
C GLN A 123 -11.33 27.00 -16.66
N VAL A 124 -10.11 27.53 -16.85
CA VAL A 124 -8.88 26.75 -16.72
C VAL A 124 -8.74 26.21 -15.29
N PHE A 125 -9.00 27.04 -14.28
CA PHE A 125 -8.95 26.62 -12.88
C PHE A 125 -10.08 25.65 -12.50
N LEU A 126 -11.26 25.75 -13.14
CA LEU A 126 -12.34 24.77 -12.97
C LEU A 126 -11.95 23.39 -13.52
N GLY A 127 -11.35 23.36 -14.72
CA GLY A 127 -10.80 22.14 -15.32
C GLY A 127 -9.68 21.55 -14.47
N LEU A 128 -8.74 22.38 -14.00
CA LEU A 128 -7.63 21.96 -13.15
C LEU A 128 -8.09 21.44 -11.79
N ASN A 129 -9.11 22.06 -11.18
CA ASN A 129 -9.71 21.58 -9.93
C ASN A 129 -10.32 20.17 -10.12
N SER A 130 -11.04 19.95 -11.22
CA SER A 130 -11.64 18.65 -11.54
C SER A 130 -10.58 17.58 -11.83
N PHE A 131 -9.53 17.95 -12.57
CA PHE A 131 -8.37 17.10 -12.86
C PHE A 131 -7.66 16.67 -11.58
N THR A 132 -7.29 17.63 -10.72
CA THR A 132 -6.57 17.34 -9.47
C THR A 132 -7.42 16.55 -8.48
N MET A 133 -8.72 16.84 -8.37
CA MET A 133 -9.65 16.08 -7.55
C MET A 133 -9.71 14.60 -7.97
N THR A 134 -9.79 14.34 -9.27
CA THR A 134 -9.85 12.97 -9.80
C THR A 134 -8.48 12.27 -9.74
N SER A 135 -7.38 13.03 -9.84
CA SER A 135 -6.02 12.52 -9.62
C SER A 135 -5.80 12.01 -8.18
N ASN A 136 -6.43 12.65 -7.17
CA ASN A 136 -6.41 12.12 -5.79
C ASN A 136 -7.00 10.71 -5.71
N PHE A 137 -8.12 10.45 -6.41
CA PHE A 137 -8.71 9.11 -6.45
C PHE A 137 -7.76 8.06 -7.05
N LEU A 138 -7.01 8.42 -8.10
CA LEU A 138 -6.03 7.54 -8.74
C LEU A 138 -4.82 7.24 -7.84
N THR A 139 -4.31 8.25 -7.14
CA THR A 139 -3.19 8.06 -6.21
C THR A 139 -3.58 7.15 -5.04
N LEU A 140 -4.80 7.29 -4.53
CA LEU A 140 -5.38 6.41 -3.50
C LEU A 140 -5.51 4.97 -3.95
N PHE A 141 -6.07 4.76 -5.14
CA PHE A 141 -6.14 3.43 -5.75
C PHE A 141 -4.76 2.79 -5.82
N SER A 142 -3.76 3.55 -6.30
CA SER A 142 -2.39 3.08 -6.46
C SER A 142 -1.77 2.65 -5.13
N ILE A 143 -2.04 3.39 -4.05
CA ILE A 143 -1.57 3.03 -2.71
C ILE A 143 -2.28 1.76 -2.19
N ILE A 144 -3.59 1.62 -2.36
CA ILE A 144 -4.32 0.42 -1.94
C ILE A 144 -3.78 -0.83 -2.65
N VAL A 145 -3.61 -0.76 -3.98
CA VAL A 145 -3.02 -1.83 -4.78
C VAL A 145 -1.61 -2.17 -4.28
N PHE A 146 -0.79 -1.15 -4.00
CA PHE A 146 0.55 -1.36 -3.47
C PHE A 146 0.54 -2.07 -2.11
N VAL A 147 -0.29 -1.60 -1.17
CA VAL A 147 -0.43 -2.22 0.17
C VAL A 147 -0.92 -3.66 0.05
N GLN A 148 -1.89 -3.93 -0.82
CA GLN A 148 -2.42 -5.27 -1.01
C GLN A 148 -1.38 -6.19 -1.68
N ASN A 149 -0.58 -5.69 -2.63
CA ASN A 149 0.58 -6.41 -3.17
C ASN A 149 1.62 -6.74 -2.09
N MET A 150 1.89 -5.79 -1.18
CA MET A 150 2.74 -6.04 -0.03
C MET A 150 2.16 -7.13 0.87
N PHE A 151 0.87 -7.06 1.17
CA PHE A 151 0.16 -8.05 1.99
C PHE A 151 0.29 -9.47 1.40
N TRP A 152 0.11 -9.62 0.09
CA TRP A 152 0.32 -10.90 -0.59
C TRP A 152 1.77 -11.38 -0.51
N SER A 153 2.73 -10.49 -0.77
CA SER A 153 4.15 -10.84 -0.67
C SER A 153 4.51 -11.34 0.73
N THR A 154 3.94 -10.73 1.76
CA THR A 154 4.10 -11.14 3.16
C THR A 154 3.46 -12.49 3.44
N ALA A 155 2.23 -12.71 2.99
CA ALA A 155 1.53 -13.97 3.18
C ALA A 155 2.31 -15.15 2.58
N THR A 156 2.89 -14.95 1.38
CA THR A 156 3.73 -15.94 0.70
C THR A 156 5.02 -16.20 1.45
N LEU A 157 5.67 -15.15 1.95
CA LEU A 157 6.90 -15.29 2.71
C LEU A 157 6.65 -16.06 4.01
N MET A 158 5.51 -15.85 4.65
CA MET A 158 5.07 -16.62 5.82
C MET A 158 4.60 -18.04 5.49
N ARG A 159 4.73 -18.47 4.24
CA ARG A 159 4.32 -19.79 3.73
C ARG A 159 2.83 -20.08 3.98
N ALA A 160 2.02 -19.03 4.12
CA ALA A 160 0.58 -19.17 4.19
C ALA A 160 -0.04 -19.46 2.82
N ILE A 161 0.74 -19.33 1.74
CA ILE A 161 0.32 -19.55 0.35
C ILE A 161 1.47 -20.24 -0.39
N THR A 162 1.12 -21.11 -1.34
CA THR A 162 2.08 -21.73 -2.26
C THR A 162 2.70 -20.66 -3.16
N LYS A 163 3.97 -20.86 -3.55
CA LYS A 163 4.69 -19.90 -4.41
C LYS A 163 4.01 -19.70 -5.77
N GLU A 164 3.47 -20.78 -6.33
CA GLU A 164 2.77 -20.78 -7.63
C GLU A 164 1.49 -19.94 -7.59
N THR A 165 0.61 -20.20 -6.61
CA THR A 165 -0.63 -19.43 -6.45
C THR A 165 -0.34 -17.95 -6.18
N SER A 166 0.68 -17.65 -5.37
CA SER A 166 1.10 -16.26 -5.14
C SER A 166 1.61 -15.58 -6.41
N LYS A 167 2.34 -16.30 -7.28
CA LYS A 167 2.85 -15.75 -8.54
C LYS A 167 1.69 -15.39 -9.46
N ILE A 168 0.72 -16.29 -9.61
CA ILE A 168 -0.47 -16.07 -10.45
C ILE A 168 -1.27 -14.86 -9.96
N ILE A 169 -1.59 -14.81 -8.65
CA ILE A 169 -2.37 -13.70 -8.06
C ILE A 169 -1.64 -12.37 -8.25
N ARG A 170 -0.33 -12.32 -8.00
CA ARG A 170 0.47 -11.10 -8.12
C ARG A 170 0.54 -10.60 -9.57
N THR A 171 0.76 -11.50 -10.53
CA THR A 171 0.78 -11.15 -11.95
C THR A 171 -0.59 -10.64 -12.40
N SER A 172 -1.67 -11.37 -12.08
CA SER A 172 -3.04 -10.96 -12.40
C SER A 172 -3.38 -9.59 -11.82
N MET A 173 -3.08 -9.36 -10.54
CA MET A 173 -3.36 -8.10 -9.87
C MET A 173 -2.57 -6.93 -10.48
N THR A 174 -1.31 -7.17 -10.88
CA THR A 174 -0.48 -6.14 -11.52
C THR A 174 -1.03 -5.78 -12.90
N ILE A 175 -1.42 -6.77 -13.72
CA ILE A 175 -1.99 -6.54 -15.05
C ILE A 175 -3.28 -5.71 -14.94
N ILE A 176 -4.19 -6.11 -14.05
CA ILE A 176 -5.48 -5.43 -13.86
C ILE A 176 -5.26 -4.01 -13.32
N ALA A 177 -4.36 -3.83 -12.36
CA ALA A 177 -4.03 -2.51 -11.83
C ALA A 177 -3.44 -1.59 -12.90
N THR A 178 -2.50 -2.07 -13.71
CA THR A 178 -1.90 -1.29 -14.81
C THR A 178 -2.95 -0.90 -15.84
N LEU A 179 -3.80 -1.84 -16.27
CA LEU A 179 -4.89 -1.55 -17.21
C LEU A 179 -5.84 -0.50 -16.65
N PHE A 180 -6.21 -0.60 -15.38
CA PHE A 180 -7.05 0.40 -14.73
C PHE A 180 -6.38 1.77 -14.64
N VAL A 181 -5.10 1.84 -14.26
CA VAL A 181 -4.38 3.11 -14.17
C VAL A 181 -4.34 3.80 -15.54
N MET A 182 -4.09 3.07 -16.62
CA MET A 182 -4.12 3.60 -17.98
C MET A 182 -5.52 4.14 -18.35
N LEU A 183 -6.58 3.37 -18.08
CA LEU A 183 -7.95 3.79 -18.33
C LEU A 183 -8.35 5.01 -17.47
N ALA A 184 -7.96 5.03 -16.21
CA ALA A 184 -8.24 6.12 -15.28
C ALA A 184 -7.53 7.41 -15.69
N ILE A 185 -6.27 7.36 -16.14
CA ILE A 185 -5.56 8.53 -16.66
C ILE A 185 -6.32 9.12 -17.86
N LEU A 186 -6.77 8.28 -18.80
CA LEU A 186 -7.57 8.72 -19.95
C LEU A 186 -8.86 9.41 -19.49
N ILE A 187 -9.61 8.80 -18.56
CA ILE A 187 -10.85 9.37 -18.01
C ILE A 187 -10.58 10.69 -17.29
N ILE A 188 -9.51 10.79 -16.50
CA ILE A 188 -9.12 12.01 -15.77
C ILE A 188 -8.81 13.16 -16.74
N LEU A 189 -8.06 12.88 -17.80
CA LEU A 189 -7.75 13.87 -18.84
C LEU A 189 -9.03 14.34 -19.55
N LEU A 190 -9.92 13.41 -19.91
CA LEU A 190 -11.21 13.73 -20.52
C LEU A 190 -12.06 14.59 -19.58
N ILE A 191 -12.20 14.22 -18.31
CA ILE A 191 -12.96 15.02 -17.32
C ILE A 191 -12.36 16.43 -17.17
N GLY A 192 -11.03 16.55 -17.10
CA GLY A 192 -10.36 17.84 -16.97
C GLY A 192 -10.63 18.76 -18.16
N ILE A 193 -10.44 18.26 -19.38
CA ILE A 193 -10.67 18.99 -20.62
C ILE A 193 -12.15 19.37 -20.74
N MET A 194 -13.06 18.41 -20.58
CA MET A 194 -14.49 18.63 -20.70
C MET A 194 -15.01 19.62 -19.64
N SER A 195 -14.50 19.56 -18.42
CA SER A 195 -14.89 20.50 -17.36
C SER A 195 -14.41 21.92 -17.64
N GLY A 196 -13.23 22.08 -18.26
CA GLY A 196 -12.74 23.38 -18.70
C GLY A 196 -13.50 23.95 -19.90
N ILE A 197 -13.99 23.08 -20.80
CA ILE A 197 -14.70 23.52 -22.01
C ILE A 197 -16.22 23.70 -21.75
N LYS A 198 -16.78 23.07 -20.71
CA LYS A 198 -18.23 23.00 -20.46
C LYS A 198 -18.97 24.35 -20.50
N ARG A 199 -18.34 25.44 -20.08
CA ARG A 199 -18.98 26.77 -20.01
C ARG A 199 -18.78 27.63 -21.26
N PHE A 200 -18.11 27.12 -22.29
CA PHE A 200 -18.07 27.77 -23.60
C PHE A 200 -19.24 27.35 -24.50
N ASP A 201 -20.20 26.57 -23.99
CA ASP A 201 -21.32 25.98 -24.75
C ASP A 201 -20.93 25.15 -26.00
N PHE A 202 -19.65 24.92 -26.25
CA PHE A 202 -19.18 24.04 -27.33
C PHE A 202 -19.61 22.58 -27.16
N ILE A 203 -20.01 22.19 -25.95
CA ILE A 203 -20.30 20.81 -25.59
C ILE A 203 -21.66 20.77 -24.89
N PRO A 204 -22.65 20.06 -25.47
CA PRO A 204 -23.93 19.81 -24.81
C PRO A 204 -23.76 19.20 -23.41
N LYS A 205 -24.56 19.67 -22.45
CA LYS A 205 -24.51 19.22 -21.05
C LYS A 205 -24.62 17.70 -20.90
N GLU A 206 -25.35 17.06 -21.82
CA GLU A 206 -25.55 15.61 -21.91
C GLU A 206 -24.23 14.83 -21.97
N TYR A 207 -23.25 15.27 -22.76
CA TYR A 207 -21.96 14.59 -22.88
C TYR A 207 -21.12 14.70 -21.61
N ALA A 208 -21.15 15.87 -20.95
CA ALA A 208 -20.44 16.06 -19.69
C ALA A 208 -21.01 15.14 -18.59
N THR A 209 -22.34 15.04 -18.50
CA THR A 209 -23.02 14.13 -17.59
C THR A 209 -22.72 12.67 -17.93
N ALA A 210 -22.76 12.29 -19.21
CA ALA A 210 -22.45 10.93 -19.64
C ALA A 210 -21.02 10.50 -19.25
N ILE A 211 -20.02 11.36 -19.43
CA ILE A 211 -18.64 11.07 -19.02
C ILE A 211 -18.52 10.91 -17.51
N GLN A 212 -19.21 11.75 -16.73
CA GLN A 212 -19.23 11.62 -15.27
C GLN A 212 -19.88 10.30 -14.81
N VAL A 213 -21.00 9.90 -15.44
CA VAL A 213 -21.67 8.61 -15.17
C VAL A 213 -20.75 7.45 -15.53
N VAL A 214 -20.11 7.46 -16.70
CA VAL A 214 -19.16 6.43 -17.12
C VAL A 214 -17.99 6.34 -16.15
N SER A 215 -17.43 7.48 -15.72
CA SER A 215 -16.36 7.54 -14.72
C SER A 215 -16.78 6.93 -13.38
N PHE A 216 -17.99 7.25 -12.92
CA PHE A 216 -18.57 6.67 -11.70
C PHE A 216 -18.75 5.16 -11.81
N VAL A 217 -19.28 4.65 -12.93
CA VAL A 217 -19.45 3.21 -13.18
C VAL A 217 -18.10 2.51 -13.22
N VAL A 218 -17.12 3.04 -13.94
CA VAL A 218 -15.76 2.47 -14.03
C VAL A 218 -15.10 2.46 -12.65
N GLY A 219 -15.17 3.58 -11.91
CA GLY A 219 -14.67 3.69 -10.54
C GLY A 219 -15.35 2.70 -9.59
N GLY A 220 -16.68 2.56 -9.69
CA GLY A 220 -17.48 1.61 -8.91
C GLY A 220 -17.09 0.16 -9.17
N CYS A 221 -17.01 -0.25 -10.44
CA CYS A 221 -16.57 -1.59 -10.83
C CYS A 221 -15.19 -1.93 -10.24
N VAL A 222 -14.28 -0.96 -10.22
CA VAL A 222 -12.92 -1.15 -9.71
C VAL A 222 -12.88 -1.22 -8.18
N ILE A 223 -13.66 -0.39 -7.49
CA ILE A 223 -13.80 -0.51 -6.02
C ILE A 223 -14.39 -1.86 -5.64
N VAL A 224 -15.42 -2.34 -6.36
CA VAL A 224 -16.00 -3.66 -6.13
C VAL A 224 -14.97 -4.74 -6.38
N PHE A 225 -14.24 -4.69 -7.49
CA PHE A 225 -13.19 -5.65 -7.81
C PHE A 225 -12.08 -5.69 -6.74
N VAL A 226 -11.53 -4.53 -6.38
CA VAL A 226 -10.50 -4.43 -5.32
C VAL A 226 -11.05 -4.89 -3.98
N GLY A 227 -12.29 -4.53 -3.65
CA GLY A 227 -12.97 -4.96 -2.43
C GLY A 227 -13.14 -6.47 -2.36
N CYS A 228 -13.62 -7.11 -3.43
CA CYS A 228 -13.73 -8.56 -3.54
C CYS A 228 -12.35 -9.23 -3.39
N MET A 229 -11.33 -8.71 -4.06
CA MET A 229 -9.96 -9.23 -3.95
C MET A 229 -9.39 -9.08 -2.53
N LEU A 230 -9.66 -7.96 -1.87
CA LEU A 230 -9.23 -7.69 -0.50
C LEU A 230 -9.91 -8.66 0.46
N ILE A 231 -11.23 -8.82 0.38
CA ILE A 231 -11.99 -9.75 1.22
C ILE A 231 -11.54 -11.20 0.98
N ALA A 232 -11.41 -11.62 -0.27
CA ALA A 232 -10.92 -12.94 -0.63
C ALA A 232 -9.51 -13.18 -0.06
N SER A 233 -8.61 -12.19 -0.18
CA SER A 233 -7.26 -12.27 0.38
C SER A 233 -7.26 -12.44 1.89
N GLY A 234 -8.10 -11.69 2.61
CA GLY A 234 -8.21 -11.79 4.05
C GLY A 234 -8.71 -13.15 4.50
N ILE A 235 -9.75 -13.67 3.84
CA ILE A 235 -10.31 -15.00 4.13
C ILE A 235 -9.27 -16.09 3.91
N ILE A 236 -8.55 -16.05 2.78
CA ILE A 236 -7.50 -17.03 2.46
C ILE A 236 -6.40 -17.00 3.51
N VAL A 237 -5.88 -15.81 3.84
CA VAL A 237 -4.79 -15.66 4.81
C VAL A 237 -5.21 -16.13 6.20
N VAL A 238 -6.40 -15.74 6.68
CA VAL A 238 -6.91 -16.19 7.99
C VAL A 238 -7.10 -17.70 8.01
N ARG A 239 -7.72 -18.29 6.98
CA ARG A 239 -7.92 -19.74 6.89
C ARG A 239 -6.59 -20.49 6.86
N THR A 240 -5.59 -20.02 6.12
CA THR A 240 -4.31 -20.71 6.10
C THR A 240 -3.57 -20.58 7.42
N ILE A 241 -3.56 -19.41 8.07
CA ILE A 241 -2.94 -19.26 9.39
C ILE A 241 -3.58 -20.22 10.40
N GLN A 242 -4.92 -20.38 10.36
CA GLN A 242 -5.62 -21.36 11.21
C GLN A 242 -5.26 -22.81 10.89
N LYS A 243 -5.08 -23.17 9.61
CA LYS A 243 -4.65 -24.52 9.22
C LYS A 243 -3.22 -24.79 9.68
N THR A 244 -2.31 -23.84 9.47
CA THR A 244 -0.90 -23.94 9.87
C THR A 244 -0.75 -23.99 11.39
N SER A 245 -1.50 -23.16 12.13
CA SER A 245 -1.48 -23.19 13.61
C SER A 245 -1.95 -24.54 14.16
N LYS A 246 -3.02 -25.12 13.57
CA LYS A 246 -3.52 -26.46 13.91
C LYS A 246 -2.51 -27.56 13.60
N ASN A 247 -1.82 -27.50 12.47
CA ASN A 247 -0.83 -28.52 12.09
C ASN A 247 0.42 -28.48 12.96
N VAL A 248 0.96 -27.29 13.25
CA VAL A 248 2.10 -27.12 14.18
C VAL A 248 1.71 -27.59 15.58
N THR A 249 0.50 -27.24 16.02
CA THR A 249 -0.07 -27.70 17.28
C THR A 249 -0.13 -29.23 17.39
N LYS A 250 -0.63 -29.91 16.34
CA LYS A 250 -0.74 -31.36 16.31
C LYS A 250 0.65 -32.01 16.36
N ALA A 251 1.60 -31.52 15.55
CA ALA A 251 2.97 -32.04 15.52
C ALA A 251 3.67 -31.91 16.89
N VAL A 252 3.48 -30.80 17.60
CA VAL A 252 4.03 -30.61 18.96
C VAL A 252 3.38 -31.55 19.97
N SER A 253 2.05 -31.72 19.89
CA SER A 253 1.31 -32.63 20.78
C SER A 253 1.67 -34.10 20.56
N GLU A 254 1.85 -34.52 19.32
CA GLU A 254 2.26 -35.89 18.96
C GLU A 254 3.69 -36.18 19.42
N HIS A 255 4.59 -35.19 19.35
CA HIS A 255 5.96 -35.33 19.83
C HIS A 255 6.00 -35.49 21.37
N HIS A 256 5.23 -34.70 22.11
CA HIS A 256 5.12 -34.84 23.57
C HIS A 256 4.53 -36.20 23.98
N LYS A 257 3.51 -36.67 23.27
CA LYS A 257 2.90 -37.99 23.54
C LYS A 257 3.88 -39.15 23.26
N SER A 258 4.80 -38.97 22.32
CA SER A 258 5.83 -39.98 22.00
C SER A 258 6.95 -40.00 23.05
N GLU A 259 7.41 -38.84 23.52
CA GLU A 259 8.41 -38.76 24.61
C GLU A 259 7.87 -39.28 25.95
N SER A 260 6.60 -38.99 26.28
CA SER A 260 6.00 -39.44 27.55
C SER A 260 5.86 -40.97 27.63
N LYS A 261 5.80 -41.69 26.51
CA LYS A 261 5.75 -43.15 26.51
C LYS A 261 7.11 -43.81 26.76
N MET A 262 8.22 -43.12 26.47
CA MET A 262 9.57 -43.62 26.74
C MET A 262 10.09 -43.27 28.14
N SER A 263 9.40 -42.39 28.88
CA SER A 263 9.84 -41.88 30.18
C SER A 263 8.86 -42.18 31.32
N ALA A 264 8.01 -43.20 31.15
CA ALA A 264 6.98 -43.59 32.11
C ALA A 264 7.49 -44.17 33.46
N THR A 265 8.77 -44.01 33.80
CA THR A 265 9.33 -44.58 35.03
C THR A 265 9.63 -43.56 36.12
N GLU A 266 9.78 -42.25 35.86
CA GLU A 266 10.11 -41.30 36.95
C GLU A 266 9.46 -39.91 36.80
N SER A 267 8.75 -39.51 37.87
CA SER A 267 8.33 -38.15 38.26
C SER A 267 7.05 -37.54 37.67
N GLN A 268 6.08 -37.32 38.57
CA GLN A 268 4.64 -37.17 38.32
C GLN A 268 4.09 -35.71 38.41
N ASN A 269 4.92 -34.65 38.35
CA ASN A 269 4.49 -33.34 38.90
C ASN A 269 4.62 -32.06 38.02
N SER A 270 4.70 -32.12 36.68
CA SER A 270 4.99 -30.90 35.86
C SER A 270 4.05 -30.59 34.67
N SER A 271 2.81 -31.12 34.64
CA SER A 271 1.95 -31.06 33.44
C SER A 271 1.25 -29.72 33.13
N SER A 272 1.29 -28.69 33.99
CA SER A 272 0.45 -27.49 33.81
C SER A 272 1.06 -26.34 32.98
N ARG A 273 2.38 -26.32 32.74
CA ARG A 273 3.05 -25.15 32.13
C ARG A 273 2.99 -25.06 30.60
N THR A 274 2.76 -26.16 29.88
CA THR A 274 2.90 -26.18 28.40
C THR A 274 1.65 -25.73 27.64
N SER A 275 0.47 -25.69 28.27
CA SER A 275 -0.79 -25.31 27.61
C SER A 275 -0.94 -23.79 27.40
N PHE A 276 -0.38 -22.98 28.32
CA PHE A 276 -0.47 -21.51 28.27
C PHE A 276 0.32 -20.88 27.11
N ASP A 277 1.48 -21.45 26.75
CA ASP A 277 2.32 -20.91 25.66
C ASP A 277 1.68 -21.03 24.29
N LYS A 278 0.83 -22.03 24.10
CA LYS A 278 0.16 -22.31 22.82
C LYS A 278 -0.88 -21.26 22.47
N VAL A 279 -1.73 -20.87 23.43
CA VAL A 279 -2.75 -19.83 23.25
C VAL A 279 -2.08 -18.45 23.07
N SER A 280 -1.00 -18.20 23.82
CA SER A 280 -0.19 -16.98 23.69
C SER A 280 0.42 -16.85 22.30
N PHE A 281 0.95 -17.93 21.72
CA PHE A 281 1.53 -17.91 20.38
C PHE A 281 0.51 -17.66 19.28
N GLU A 282 -0.63 -18.36 19.30
CA GLU A 282 -1.68 -18.16 18.29
C GLU A 282 -2.20 -16.71 18.30
N LYS A 283 -2.39 -16.14 19.48
CA LYS A 283 -2.79 -14.74 19.65
C LYS A 283 -1.74 -13.77 19.07
N ARG A 284 -0.45 -14.01 19.33
CA ARG A 284 0.65 -13.15 18.83
C ARG A 284 0.81 -13.18 17.31
N VAL A 285 0.63 -14.33 16.66
CA VAL A 285 0.81 -14.45 15.20
C VAL A 285 -0.43 -14.00 14.42
N GLN A 286 -1.66 -14.21 14.93
CA GLN A 286 -2.89 -13.81 14.23
C GLN A 286 -3.24 -12.32 14.39
N SER A 287 -2.86 -11.70 15.51
CA SER A 287 -3.18 -10.30 15.81
C SER A 287 -2.77 -9.30 14.70
N PRO A 288 -1.52 -9.31 14.19
CA PRO A 288 -1.11 -8.30 13.20
C PRO A 288 -1.83 -8.42 11.87
N PHE A 289 -2.20 -9.64 11.45
CA PHE A 289 -2.97 -9.86 10.23
C PHE A 289 -4.40 -9.34 10.33
N LYS A 290 -5.08 -9.56 11.47
CA LYS A 290 -6.43 -9.05 11.70
C LYS A 290 -6.44 -7.53 11.72
N ILE A 291 -5.44 -6.91 12.38
CA ILE A 291 -5.29 -5.46 12.42
C ILE A 291 -5.04 -4.90 11.01
N THR A 292 -4.08 -5.47 10.27
CA THR A 292 -3.77 -5.04 8.90
C THR A 292 -4.98 -5.19 7.96
N PHE A 293 -5.71 -6.30 8.07
CA PHE A 293 -6.93 -6.53 7.30
C PHE A 293 -8.04 -5.53 7.65
N GLY A 294 -8.25 -5.23 8.92
CA GLY A 294 -9.19 -4.19 9.36
C GLY A 294 -8.81 -2.80 8.85
N LEU A 295 -7.53 -2.46 8.87
CA LEU A 295 -7.03 -1.20 8.31
C LEU A 295 -7.21 -1.15 6.79
N LEU A 296 -6.96 -2.25 6.08
CA LEU A 296 -7.24 -2.39 4.64
C LEU A 296 -8.72 -2.16 4.31
N ILE A 297 -9.65 -2.72 5.10
CA ILE A 297 -11.09 -2.43 4.97
C ILE A 297 -11.36 -0.94 5.20
N GLY A 298 -10.73 -0.33 6.20
CA GLY A 298 -10.82 1.11 6.42
C GLY A 298 -10.37 1.93 5.21
N LEU A 299 -9.24 1.56 4.58
CA LEU A 299 -8.76 2.21 3.36
C LEU A 299 -9.76 2.07 2.19
N LEU A 300 -10.39 0.89 2.06
CA LEU A 300 -11.45 0.66 1.07
C LEU A 300 -12.69 1.52 1.34
N LEU A 301 -13.09 1.68 2.61
CA LEU A 301 -14.20 2.56 2.99
C LEU A 301 -13.89 4.02 2.68
N CYS A 302 -12.65 4.49 2.89
CA CYS A 302 -12.24 5.84 2.47
C CYS A 302 -12.35 6.03 0.96
N MET A 303 -12.00 5.01 0.17
CA MET A 303 -12.15 5.04 -1.28
C MET A 303 -13.63 5.08 -1.69
N ALA A 304 -14.49 4.32 -1.02
CA ALA A 304 -15.93 4.34 -1.24
C ALA A 304 -16.54 5.71 -0.89
N LEU A 305 -16.11 6.34 0.22
CA LEU A 305 -16.55 7.70 0.59
C LEU A 305 -16.22 8.73 -0.49
N GLN A 306 -15.06 8.60 -1.14
CA GLN A 306 -14.71 9.50 -2.24
C GLN A 306 -15.50 9.23 -3.51
N LEU A 307 -15.78 7.97 -3.82
CA LEU A 307 -16.66 7.64 -4.94
C LEU A 307 -18.08 8.20 -4.70
N VAL A 308 -18.59 8.11 -3.47
CA VAL A 308 -19.86 8.74 -3.07
C VAL A 308 -19.78 10.27 -3.22
N ALA A 309 -18.68 10.89 -2.81
CA ALA A 309 -18.48 12.32 -3.01
C ALA A 309 -18.50 12.71 -4.51
N ILE A 310 -17.86 11.93 -5.37
CA ILE A 310 -17.89 12.13 -6.83
C ILE A 310 -19.33 11.96 -7.36
N ALA A 311 -20.07 10.95 -6.88
CA ALA A 311 -21.45 10.71 -7.27
C ALA A 311 -22.37 11.87 -6.89
N ILE A 312 -22.23 12.41 -5.66
CA ILE A 312 -22.98 13.58 -5.22
C ILE A 312 -22.58 14.80 -6.04
N ALA A 313 -21.29 14.99 -6.33
CA ALA A 313 -20.81 16.08 -7.16
C ALA A 313 -21.39 16.04 -8.59
N ALA A 314 -21.57 14.84 -9.16
CA ALA A 314 -22.18 14.64 -10.47
C ALA A 314 -23.71 14.81 -10.45
N GLY A 315 -24.40 14.19 -9.48
CA GLY A 315 -25.86 14.17 -9.43
C GLY A 315 -26.51 15.43 -8.85
N ALA A 316 -25.80 16.17 -8.00
CA ALA A 316 -26.30 17.36 -7.33
C ALA A 316 -25.58 18.64 -7.77
N SER A 317 -24.97 18.65 -8.96
CA SER A 317 -24.19 19.80 -9.43
C SER A 317 -24.97 21.11 -9.52
N GLU A 318 -26.30 21.03 -9.65
CA GLU A 318 -27.19 22.20 -9.73
C GLU A 318 -27.64 22.72 -8.36
N LEU A 319 -27.51 21.92 -7.30
CA LEU A 319 -27.96 22.29 -5.97
C LEU A 319 -26.78 22.78 -5.14
N ALA A 320 -26.67 24.11 -5.00
CA ALA A 320 -25.57 24.77 -4.29
C ALA A 320 -25.31 24.22 -2.87
N ASN A 321 -26.36 23.79 -2.16
CA ASN A 321 -26.28 23.18 -0.83
C ASN A 321 -25.40 21.92 -0.78
N TYR A 322 -25.40 21.09 -1.83
CA TYR A 322 -24.67 19.84 -1.84
C TYR A 322 -23.18 20.04 -2.11
N SER A 323 -22.79 21.22 -2.60
CA SER A 323 -21.39 21.53 -2.90
C SER A 323 -20.48 21.41 -1.68
N VAL A 324 -20.97 21.89 -0.53
CA VAL A 324 -20.26 21.82 0.75
C VAL A 324 -20.18 20.37 1.24
N ILE A 325 -21.26 19.60 1.10
CA ILE A 325 -21.36 18.23 1.61
C ILE A 325 -20.40 17.29 0.87
N TRP A 326 -20.44 17.26 -0.46
CA TRP A 326 -19.54 16.38 -1.20
C TRP A 326 -18.08 16.77 -1.01
N GLN A 327 -17.82 18.08 -0.89
CA GLN A 327 -16.48 18.58 -0.64
C GLN A 327 -15.95 18.14 0.73
N PHE A 328 -16.78 18.25 1.76
CA PHE A 328 -16.46 17.78 3.09
C PHE A 328 -16.20 16.27 3.11
N LEU A 329 -17.05 15.46 2.45
CA LEU A 329 -16.88 14.01 2.36
C LEU A 329 -15.60 13.63 1.62
N ASN A 330 -15.27 14.30 0.50
CA ASN A 330 -14.05 14.06 -0.25
C ASN A 330 -12.81 14.31 0.62
N CYS A 331 -12.71 15.50 1.21
CA CYS A 331 -11.55 15.86 2.04
C CYS A 331 -11.45 15.01 3.31
N THR A 332 -12.59 14.68 3.94
CA THR A 332 -12.63 13.79 5.11
C THR A 332 -12.14 12.39 4.76
N GLY A 333 -12.62 11.82 3.65
CA GLY A 333 -12.18 10.49 3.20
C GLY A 333 -10.68 10.45 2.91
N VAL A 334 -10.15 11.49 2.26
CA VAL A 334 -8.71 11.65 1.99
C VAL A 334 -7.90 11.75 3.30
N LEU A 335 -8.37 12.53 4.28
CA LEU A 335 -7.68 12.73 5.55
C LEU A 335 -7.67 11.46 6.40
N ILE A 336 -8.82 10.80 6.55
CA ILE A 336 -8.94 9.53 7.26
C ILE A 336 -8.03 8.49 6.60
N PHE A 337 -7.99 8.45 5.27
CA PHE A 337 -7.08 7.56 4.54
C PHE A 337 -5.61 7.79 4.91
N GLY A 338 -5.16 9.05 4.97
CA GLY A 338 -3.79 9.39 5.41
C GLY A 338 -3.49 8.88 6.83
N ILE A 339 -4.42 9.11 7.76
CA ILE A 339 -4.29 8.64 9.15
C ILE A 339 -4.22 7.11 9.21
N LEU A 340 -5.08 6.41 8.46
CA LEU A 340 -5.10 4.95 8.41
C LEU A 340 -3.80 4.37 7.82
N ILE A 341 -3.18 5.03 6.84
CA ILE A 341 -1.86 4.63 6.32
C ILE A 341 -0.78 4.73 7.39
N LEU A 342 -0.76 5.80 8.18
CA LEU A 342 0.18 5.92 9.29
C LEU A 342 -0.01 4.80 10.31
N PHE A 343 -1.26 4.45 10.61
CA PHE A 343 -1.56 3.32 11.49
C PHE A 343 -1.23 1.97 10.85
N LEU A 344 -1.33 1.83 9.54
CA LEU A 344 -0.96 0.63 8.79
C LEU A 344 0.55 0.39 8.80
N PHE A 345 1.35 1.45 8.87
CA PHE A 345 2.81 1.35 8.89
C PHE A 345 3.31 0.43 10.01
N TYR A 346 2.78 0.58 11.23
CA TYR A 346 3.24 -0.19 12.37
C TYR A 346 3.01 -1.71 12.25
N PRO A 347 1.77 -2.21 12.08
CA PRO A 347 1.51 -3.65 11.99
C PRO A 347 2.12 -4.28 10.73
N LEU A 348 2.17 -3.54 9.62
CA LEU A 348 2.67 -4.07 8.35
C LEU A 348 4.19 -4.26 8.39
N PHE A 349 4.91 -3.49 9.18
CA PHE A 349 6.37 -3.54 9.19
C PHE A 349 6.97 -4.10 10.47
N ARG A 350 6.60 -3.56 11.63
CA ARG A 350 7.22 -3.96 12.89
C ARG A 350 6.74 -5.34 13.32
N ASP A 351 5.42 -5.52 13.38
CA ASP A 351 4.86 -6.78 13.87
C ASP A 351 5.14 -7.92 12.90
N MET A 352 5.14 -7.62 11.60
CA MET A 352 5.52 -8.57 10.55
C MET A 352 6.98 -9.02 10.64
N GLU A 353 7.91 -8.12 10.94
CA GLU A 353 9.32 -8.47 11.10
C GLU A 353 9.54 -9.35 12.34
N ILE A 354 8.85 -9.03 13.44
CA ILE A 354 8.90 -9.83 14.68
C ILE A 354 8.32 -11.23 14.41
N ALA A 355 7.17 -11.31 13.72
CA ALA A 355 6.56 -12.59 13.36
C ALA A 355 7.46 -13.43 12.46
N MET A 356 8.13 -12.82 11.48
CA MET A 356 9.13 -13.49 10.63
C MET A 356 10.27 -14.09 11.45
N LYS A 357 10.89 -13.30 12.33
CA LYS A 357 12.03 -13.73 13.15
C LYS A 357 11.65 -14.90 14.07
N GLU A 358 10.45 -14.85 14.64
CA GLU A 358 9.93 -15.94 15.49
C GLU A 358 9.72 -17.24 14.70
N ILE A 359 9.22 -17.15 13.45
CA ILE A 359 9.04 -18.31 12.56
C ILE A 359 10.39 -18.89 12.13
N GLU A 360 11.36 -18.03 11.81
CA GLU A 360 12.71 -18.44 11.40
C GLU A 360 13.44 -19.15 12.54
N LYS A 361 13.42 -18.57 13.74
CA LYS A 361 14.01 -19.18 14.96
C LYS A 361 13.43 -20.57 15.24
N ARG A 362 12.11 -20.75 15.13
CA ARG A 362 11.48 -22.07 15.32
C ARG A 362 11.88 -23.08 14.26
N LYS A 363 12.04 -22.64 13.01
CA LYS A 363 12.50 -23.50 11.92
C LYS A 363 13.92 -24.00 12.18
N GLU A 364 14.82 -23.14 12.64
CA GLU A 364 16.19 -23.51 13.00
C GLU A 364 16.22 -24.55 14.13
N THR A 365 15.43 -24.35 15.20
CA THR A 365 15.34 -25.32 16.29
C THR A 365 14.79 -26.69 15.85
N LEU A 366 13.83 -26.72 14.92
CA LEU A 366 13.31 -27.97 14.36
C LEU A 366 14.35 -28.67 13.48
N SER A 367 15.12 -27.93 12.69
CA SER A 367 16.22 -28.49 11.88
C SER A 367 17.34 -29.05 12.75
N GLN A 368 17.73 -28.35 13.82
CA GLN A 368 18.75 -28.82 14.76
C GLN A 368 18.31 -30.09 15.50
N LYS A 369 17.04 -30.18 15.94
CA LYS A 369 16.51 -31.39 16.58
C LYS A 369 16.50 -32.60 15.64
N LYS A 370 16.18 -32.39 14.36
CA LYS A 370 16.27 -33.47 13.35
C LYS A 370 17.71 -33.95 13.18
N LEU A 371 18.68 -33.03 13.18
CA LEU A 371 20.10 -33.38 13.07
C LEU A 371 20.56 -34.24 14.27
N HIS A 372 20.25 -33.81 15.51
CA HIS A 372 20.65 -34.54 16.72
C HIS A 372 20.05 -35.94 16.84
N LYS A 373 18.81 -36.14 16.35
CA LYS A 373 18.17 -37.46 16.38
C LYS A 373 18.86 -38.47 15.45
N VAL A 374 19.46 -38.00 14.35
CA VAL A 374 20.21 -38.86 13.43
C VAL A 374 21.56 -39.27 14.04
N SER A 375 22.20 -38.40 14.82
CA SER A 375 23.47 -38.69 15.49
C SER A 375 23.36 -39.79 16.56
N HIS A 376 22.21 -39.94 17.20
CA HIS A 376 22.02 -40.96 18.26
C HIS A 376 21.67 -42.37 17.73
N LEU A 377 21.56 -42.51 16.40
CA LEU A 377 21.32 -43.79 15.70
C LEU A 377 22.61 -44.41 15.15
N GLN A 378 23.77 -43.92 15.57
CA GLN A 378 25.07 -44.51 15.25
C GLN A 378 25.31 -45.76 16.11
N VAL A 379 24.88 -46.90 15.55
CA VAL A 379 25.43 -48.27 15.63
C VAL A 379 26.10 -48.68 16.95
N PRO A 380 25.49 -49.59 17.76
CA PRO A 380 26.27 -50.38 18.70
C PRO A 380 27.21 -51.27 17.88
N LEU A 381 28.51 -50.98 17.92
CA LEU A 381 29.52 -51.87 17.37
C LEU A 381 29.42 -53.19 18.15
N GLN A 382 28.97 -54.21 17.45
CA GLN A 382 28.83 -55.56 17.93
C GLN A 382 30.24 -56.12 18.19
N ASN A 383 30.60 -56.23 19.47
CA ASN A 383 31.78 -56.98 19.92
C ASN A 383 31.62 -58.46 19.54
N GLY A 384 32.33 -58.88 18.48
CA GLY A 384 32.62 -60.26 18.19
C GLY A 384 33.89 -60.70 18.91
N SER A 385 33.72 -61.64 19.84
CA SER A 385 34.77 -62.32 20.61
C SER A 385 35.62 -63.26 19.76
N SER A 386 36.94 -63.20 19.93
CA SER A 386 37.82 -64.38 19.77
C SER A 386 38.97 -64.33 20.77
N SER A 387 39.13 -65.46 21.44
CA SER A 387 40.04 -65.78 22.54
C SER A 387 41.47 -66.10 22.07
N SER A 388 42.45 -65.80 22.94
CA SER A 388 43.48 -66.71 23.49
C SER A 388 44.94 -66.20 23.41
N THR A 389 45.57 -66.16 24.60
CA THR A 389 47.01 -66.39 24.91
C THR A 389 48.04 -65.42 24.27
N THR A 390 49.04 -64.85 24.94
CA THR A 390 50.06 -65.47 25.84
C THR A 390 51.00 -64.34 26.34
N LEU A 391 51.50 -64.49 27.58
CA LEU A 391 52.83 -64.11 28.11
C LEU A 391 53.71 -63.08 27.35
N LYS A 392 54.12 -61.99 28.02
CA LYS A 392 55.52 -61.76 28.45
C LYS A 392 55.72 -60.43 29.18
N ASP A 393 56.45 -60.53 30.28
CA ASP A 393 57.16 -59.45 30.95
C ASP A 393 58.13 -58.72 30.01
N HIS A 394 58.26 -57.40 30.17
CA HIS A 394 59.57 -56.77 30.35
C HIS A 394 59.45 -55.32 30.86
N SER A 395 60.17 -55.09 31.95
CA SER A 395 60.59 -53.82 32.54
C SER A 395 61.37 -52.91 31.58
N MET A 396 61.27 -51.59 31.77
CA MET A 396 62.34 -50.56 31.76
C MET A 396 61.64 -49.18 31.66
N SER A 397 61.73 -48.31 32.68
CA SER A 397 62.83 -47.37 32.96
C SER A 397 62.74 -46.08 32.14
N GLY A 398 62.82 -44.92 32.83
CA GLY A 398 63.03 -43.59 32.25
C GLY A 398 61.92 -42.59 32.62
N SER A 399 62.10 -41.64 33.56
CA SER A 399 62.83 -40.36 33.38
C SER A 399 62.13 -39.53 32.30
N GLU A 400 61.60 -38.31 32.46
CA GLU A 400 61.89 -37.20 33.36
C GLU A 400 60.91 -36.05 33.03
N ASN A 401 60.51 -35.33 34.08
CA ASN A 401 60.51 -33.86 34.17
C ASN A 401 59.58 -32.96 33.33
N ASN A 402 59.17 -31.89 34.05
CA ASN A 402 59.05 -30.50 33.59
C ASN A 402 57.78 -30.12 32.79
N PHE A 403 57.14 -28.96 32.95
CA PHE A 403 57.28 -27.80 33.84
C PHE A 403 56.15 -26.81 33.47
N LEU A 404 55.77 -25.95 34.42
CA LEU A 404 55.19 -24.60 34.25
C LEU A 404 53.83 -24.36 33.57
N SER A 405 52.88 -23.98 34.44
CA SER A 405 52.18 -22.69 34.50
C SER A 405 51.96 -21.84 33.22
N LEU A 406 50.69 -21.44 33.07
CA LEU A 406 50.13 -20.13 32.66
C LEU A 406 51.10 -19.07 32.09
N PRO A 407 50.61 -18.29 31.11
CA PRO A 407 50.33 -16.92 31.49
C PRO A 407 48.98 -16.38 30.98
N SER A 408 48.40 -15.55 31.83
CA SER A 408 47.49 -14.47 31.49
C SER A 408 48.18 -13.45 30.57
N SER A 409 47.51 -13.06 29.48
CA SER A 409 47.79 -11.78 28.82
C SER A 409 46.52 -11.15 28.27
N SER A 410 46.25 -9.96 28.79
CA SER A 410 45.45 -8.90 28.20
C SER A 410 46.10 -8.41 26.90
N SER A 411 45.31 -8.21 25.85
CA SER A 411 45.69 -7.36 24.73
C SER A 411 44.44 -6.84 24.01
N CYS A 412 44.30 -5.51 24.02
CA CYS A 412 43.44 -4.74 23.14
C CYS A 412 43.88 -4.93 21.68
N GLY A 413 42.93 -5.02 20.76
CA GLY A 413 43.22 -4.99 19.33
C GLY A 413 41.96 -4.88 18.48
N ASP A 414 41.84 -3.71 17.84
CA ASP A 414 40.93 -3.30 16.78
C ASP A 414 40.19 -4.40 16.00
N MET A 415 38.87 -4.24 15.87
CA MET A 415 38.12 -4.80 14.74
C MET A 415 37.42 -3.69 13.97
N SER A 416 38.03 -3.35 12.83
CA SER A 416 37.37 -2.72 11.68
C SER A 416 36.15 -3.56 11.24
N PRO A 417 35.04 -2.93 10.83
CA PRO A 417 33.87 -3.66 10.37
C PRO A 417 34.12 -4.20 8.96
N THR A 418 34.30 -5.52 8.86
CA THR A 418 34.14 -6.23 7.59
C THR A 418 32.69 -6.11 7.13
N THR A 419 32.56 -5.59 5.91
CA THR A 419 31.35 -5.54 5.10
C THR A 419 30.70 -6.91 4.99
N PRO A 420 29.40 -7.07 5.32
CA PRO A 420 28.65 -8.22 4.85
C PRO A 420 28.24 -7.98 3.40
N SER A 421 28.79 -8.84 2.55
CA SER A 421 28.52 -9.06 1.15
C SER A 421 27.05 -8.81 0.79
N ALA A 422 26.84 -7.94 -0.20
CA ALA A 422 25.57 -7.69 -0.82
C ALA A 422 24.99 -9.00 -1.39
N ILE A 423 23.81 -9.39 -0.90
CA ILE A 423 22.94 -10.30 -1.64
C ILE A 423 22.40 -9.48 -2.82
N SER A 424 23.11 -9.60 -3.94
CA SER A 424 22.66 -9.17 -5.25
C SER A 424 21.33 -9.87 -5.56
N PHE A 425 20.24 -9.12 -5.58
CA PHE A 425 19.04 -9.51 -6.30
C PHE A 425 19.35 -9.30 -7.79
N SER A 426 19.82 -10.35 -8.47
CA SER A 426 19.81 -10.38 -9.92
C SER A 426 18.37 -10.24 -10.39
N THR A 427 18.08 -9.11 -11.01
CA THR A 427 16.92 -8.90 -11.87
C THR A 427 17.03 -9.92 -13.01
N GLU A 428 16.22 -10.97 -12.99
CA GLU A 428 15.96 -11.76 -14.19
C GLU A 428 15.30 -10.81 -15.21
N VAL A 429 16.12 -10.25 -16.08
CA VAL A 429 15.70 -9.63 -17.33
C VAL A 429 15.11 -10.75 -18.16
N LEU A 430 13.79 -10.69 -18.37
CA LEU A 430 13.08 -11.53 -19.32
C LEU A 430 13.59 -11.17 -20.72
N VAL A 431 14.60 -11.90 -21.20
CA VAL A 431 15.02 -11.87 -22.60
C VAL A 431 13.91 -12.52 -23.41
N ILE A 432 13.21 -11.71 -24.19
CA ILE A 432 12.25 -12.17 -25.19
C ILE A 432 13.06 -12.89 -26.28
N PRO A 433 12.76 -14.15 -26.62
CA PRO A 433 13.39 -14.79 -27.77
C PRO A 433 12.91 -14.09 -29.05
N SER A 434 13.87 -13.51 -29.78
CA SER A 434 13.71 -13.02 -31.15
C SER A 434 13.53 -14.23 -32.05
N GLU A 435 12.27 -14.57 -32.37
CA GLU A 435 11.96 -15.58 -33.39
C GLU A 435 11.89 -14.96 -34.79
N ASN A 436 12.91 -15.33 -35.58
CA ASN A 436 12.87 -15.70 -36.99
C ASN A 436 12.32 -14.73 -38.04
N ASN A 437 13.30 -14.19 -38.78
CA ASN A 437 13.29 -14.00 -40.23
C ASN A 437 12.35 -14.97 -40.96
N ILE A 438 11.25 -14.44 -41.49
CA ILE A 438 10.57 -15.03 -42.64
C ILE A 438 11.10 -14.30 -43.87
N SER A 439 11.92 -15.05 -44.61
CA SER A 439 12.35 -14.80 -45.97
C SER A 439 11.18 -14.42 -46.88
N ALA A 440 11.29 -13.25 -47.49
CA ALA A 440 10.57 -12.91 -48.69
C ALA A 440 11.01 -13.86 -49.81
N ASN A 441 10.08 -14.65 -50.33
CA ASN A 441 10.21 -15.36 -51.59
C ASN A 441 8.84 -15.34 -52.29
N ASN A 442 8.83 -14.75 -53.49
CA ASN A 442 7.91 -15.00 -54.61
C ASN A 442 6.41 -14.71 -54.43
N ILE A 443 5.95 -13.55 -54.90
CA ILE A 443 5.21 -13.30 -56.17
C ILE A 443 4.75 -11.84 -56.18
#